data_AF-A0A5K0ZCU7-F1
#
_entry.id   AF-A0A5K0ZCU7-F1
#
_cell.length_a   1.000
_cell.length_b   1.000
_cell.length_c   1.000
_cell.angle_alpha   90.00
_cell.angle_beta   90.00
_cell.angle_gamma   90.00
#
_symmetry.space_group_name_H-M   'P 1'
#
loop_
_entity.id
_entity.type
_entity.pdbx_description
1 polymer ?
#
loop_
_entity_poly.entity_id
_entity_poly.type
_entity_poly.pdbx_seq_one_letter_code
_entity_poly.pdbx_strand_id
1 'polypeptide(L)' 'TIPWALANLTKLISLDLSFNKIKRIIPPNIGQMRSLQVLFLDTNALEGPIPLSIYQLVR' A
#
# COMPACT_ATOMS: atom_id res chain seq x y z
N THR A 1 2.55 -11.27 0.84
CA THR A 1 1.89 -10.47 -0.22
C THR A 1 0.94 -9.51 0.46
N ILE A 2 0.57 -8.41 -0.19
CA ILE A 2 -0.43 -7.46 0.36
C ILE A 2 -1.81 -7.92 -0.12
N PRO A 3 -2.75 -8.26 0.78
CA PRO A 3 -4.08 -8.72 0.39
C PRO A 3 -4.91 -7.55 -0.17
N TRP A 4 -5.72 -7.81 -1.19
CA TRP A 4 -6.58 -6.78 -1.79
C TRP A 4 -7.59 -6.23 -0.79
N ALA A 5 -8.03 -7.04 0.18
CA ALA A 5 -8.94 -6.61 1.24
C ALA A 5 -8.40 -5.46 2.11
N LEU A 6 -7.08 -5.22 2.12
CA LEU A 6 -6.48 -4.12 2.87
C LEU A 6 -7.00 -2.75 2.38
N ALA A 7 -7.36 -2.64 1.10
CA ALA A 7 -7.92 -1.43 0.51
C ALA A 7 -9.27 -1.02 1.12
N ASN A 8 -9.96 -1.93 1.82
CA ASN A 8 -11.23 -1.64 2.50
C ASN A 8 -11.05 -0.81 3.78
N LEU A 9 -9.81 -0.63 4.26
CA LEU A 9 -9.51 0.19 5.44
C LEU A 9 -9.50 1.69 5.08
N THR A 10 -10.64 2.20 4.62
CA THR A 10 -10.78 3.56 4.06
C THR A 10 -10.56 4.69 5.07
N LYS A 11 -10.60 4.38 6.37
CA LYS A 11 -10.35 5.31 7.49
C LYS A 11 -8.93 5.22 8.07
N LEU A 12 -8.10 4.31 7.58
CA LEU A 12 -6.74 4.15 8.09
C LEU A 12 -5.87 5.34 7.67
N ILE A 13 -5.15 5.92 8.62
CA ILE A 13 -4.32 7.12 8.41
C ILE A 13 -2.86 6.76 8.16
N SER A 14 -2.36 5.74 8.86
CA SER A 14 -0.98 5.26 8.76
C SER A 14 -0.98 3.74 8.62
N LEU A 15 -0.19 3.24 7.67
CA LEU A 15 0.05 1.83 7.45
C LEU A 15 1.56 1.60 7.39
N ASP A 16 2.07 0.90 8.39
CA ASP A 16 3.45 0.44 8.42
C ASP A 16 3.50 -1.07 8.15
N LEU A 17 4.11 -1.43 7.02
CA LEU A 17 4.41 -2.81 6.65
C LEU A 17 5.93 -3.01 6.44
N SER A 18 6.75 -2.07 6.94
CA SER A 18 8.21 -2.16 6.85
C SER A 18 8.74 -3.42 7.56
N PHE A 19 9.95 -3.85 7.19
CA PHE A 19 10.64 -5.00 7.80
C PHE A 19 9.86 -6.33 7.75
N ASN A 20 9.18 -6.60 6.64
CA ASN A 20 8.46 -7.84 6.42
C ASN A 20 9.07 -8.66 5.27
N LYS A 21 8.52 -9.87 5.05
CA LYS A 21 8.86 -10.73 3.90
C LYS A 21 7.82 -10.62 2.79
N ILE A 22 7.21 -9.44 2.61
CA ILE A 22 6.20 -9.23 1.58
C ILE A 22 6.91 -9.29 0.22
N LYS A 23 6.37 -10.15 -0.65
CA LYS A 23 6.81 -10.36 -2.03
C LYS A 23 5.74 -9.88 -3.01
N ARG A 24 6.10 -9.80 -4.29
CA ARG A 24 5.25 -9.40 -5.43
C ARG A 24 4.96 -7.90 -5.47
N ILE A 25 3.90 -7.53 -6.18
CA ILE A 25 3.50 -6.14 -6.45
C ILE A 25 2.71 -5.51 -5.29
N ILE A 26 2.68 -4.18 -5.29
CA ILE A 26 1.69 -3.40 -4.52
C ILE A 26 0.34 -3.49 -5.26
N PRO A 27 -0.76 -3.88 -4.59
CA PRO A 27 -2.07 -3.97 -5.22
C PRO A 27 -2.55 -2.61 -5.77
N PRO A 28 -3.05 -2.54 -7.01
CA PRO A 28 -3.56 -1.28 -7.58
C PRO A 28 -4.74 -0.68 -6.81
N ASN A 29 -5.46 -1.46 -6.00
CA ASN A 29 -6.55 -0.94 -5.20
C ASN A 29 -6.09 -0.18 -3.94
N ILE A 30 -4.78 -0.08 -3.66
CA ILE A 30 -4.25 0.74 -2.55
C ILE A 30 -4.76 2.20 -2.60
N GLY A 31 -4.97 2.77 -3.80
CA GLY A 31 -5.54 4.12 -3.98
C GLY A 31 -6.98 4.31 -3.45
N GLN A 32 -7.67 3.25 -3.06
CA GLN A 32 -8.98 3.32 -2.40
C GLN A 32 -8.89 3.72 -0.92
N MET A 33 -7.70 3.63 -0.31
CA MET A 33 -7.47 3.99 1.09
C MET A 33 -7.37 5.52 1.25
N ARG A 34 -8.47 6.24 1.00
CA ARG A 34 -8.52 7.71 0.86
C ARG A 34 -8.05 8.51 2.07
N SER A 35 -8.03 7.92 3.26
CA SER A 35 -7.55 8.59 4.48
C SER A 35 -6.06 8.34 4.75
N LEU A 36 -5.41 7.46 3.97
CA LEU A 36 -4.04 7.03 4.19
C LEU A 36 -3.07 8.16 3.81
N GLN A 37 -2.28 8.60 4.78
CA GLN A 37 -1.29 9.67 4.65
C GLN A 37 0.13 9.14 4.72
N VAL A 38 0.34 8.06 5.49
CA VAL A 38 1.65 7.47 5.72
C VAL A 38 1.62 6.00 5.31
N LEU A 39 2.55 5.61 4.44
CA LEU A 39 2.70 4.24 3.96
C LEU A 39 4.19 3.86 3.98
N PHE A 40 4.57 2.98 4.90
CA PHE A 40 5.92 2.39 4.94
C PHE A 40 5.88 0.97 4.34
N LEU A 41 6.73 0.75 3.34
CA LEU A 41 6.84 -0.51 2.60
C LEU A 41 8.30 -0.97 2.45
N ASP A 42 9.25 -0.22 3.00
CA ASP A 42 10.67 -0.52 2.89
C ASP A 42 11.04 -1.84 3.59
N THR A 43 12.25 -2.31 3.32
CA THR A 43 12.76 -3.57 3.90
C THR A 43 11.79 -4.75 3.66
N ASN A 44 11.31 -4.86 2.42
CA ASN A 44 10.52 -5.97 1.89
C ASN A 44 11.14 -6.47 0.58
N ALA A 45 10.59 -7.55 0.03
CA ALA A 45 10.98 -8.11 -1.27
C ALA A 45 9.93 -7.82 -2.36
N LEU A 46 9.40 -6.59 -2.35
CA LEU A 46 8.44 -6.13 -3.35
C LEU A 46 9.12 -6.02 -4.72
N GLU A 47 8.40 -6.40 -5.77
CA GLU A 47 8.88 -6.43 -7.16
C GLU A 47 7.79 -5.90 -8.09
N GLY A 48 8.17 -5.51 -9.31
CA GLY A 48 7.25 -4.94 -10.30
C GLY A 48 7.00 -3.44 -10.11
N PRO A 49 6.06 -2.86 -10.88
CA PRO A 49 5.87 -1.42 -10.91
C PRO A 49 5.16 -0.88 -9.67
N ILE A 50 5.46 0.36 -9.32
CA ILE A 50 4.66 1.17 -8.40
C ILE A 50 3.32 1.47 -9.11
N PRO A 51 2.16 1.04 -8.57
CA PRO A 51 0.88 1.27 -9.23
C PRO A 51 0.53 2.76 -9.24
N LEU A 52 0.07 3.26 -10.39
CA LEU A 52 -0.32 4.67 -10.56
C LEU A 52 -1.40 5.13 -9.57
N SER A 53 -2.18 4.20 -9.02
CA SER A 53 -3.17 4.50 -8.00
C SER A 53 -2.57 5.00 -6.67
N ILE A 54 -1.27 4.83 -6.42
CA ILE A 54 -0.59 5.47 -5.28
C ILE A 54 -0.70 7.00 -5.37
N TYR A 55 -0.69 7.57 -6.58
CA TYR A 55 -0.88 9.02 -6.76
C TYR A 55 -2.29 9.49 -6.36
N GLN A 56 -3.25 8.58 -6.15
CA GLN A 56 -4.59 8.92 -5.65
C GLN A 56 -4.67 9.01 -4.12
N LEU A 57 -3.61 8.60 -3.41
CA LEU A 57 -3.46 8.76 -1.96
C LEU A 57 -3.01 10.18 -1.59
N VAL A 58 -2.27 10.82 -2.49
CA VAL A 58 -1.85 12.21 -2.32
C VAL A 58 -3.05 13.11 -2.67
N ARG A 59 -3.62 13.74 -1.66
CA ARG A 59 -4.41 14.96 -1.83
C ARG A 59 -3.56 16.15 -1.42
#